data_AF-A0A2V5ZHI2-F1
#
_entry.id   AF-A0A2V5ZHI2-F1
#
_cell.length_a   1.000
_cell.length_b   1.000
_cell.length_c   1.000
_cell.angle_alpha   90.00
_cell.angle_beta   90.00
_cell.angle_gamma   90.00
#
_symmetry.space_group_name_H-M   'P 1'
#
loop_
_entity.id
_entity.type
_entity.pdbx_description
1 polymer ?
#
loop_
_entity_poly.entity_id
_entity_poly.type
_entity_poly.pdbx_seq_one_letter_code
_entity_poly.pdbx_strand_id
1 'polypeptide(L)' 'MHIYATFAGVFLIAYGILLLRKPNLFRRGMWMKTGIAQRNLSPEAYIKYARGVGVFNIALGIAFFVWGFFTH' A
#
# COMPACT_ATOMS: atom_id res chain seq x y z
N MET A 1 4.63 16.49 -16.04
CA MET A 1 4.68 15.99 -14.64
C MET A 1 3.31 15.54 -14.13
N HIS A 2 2.20 16.18 -14.52
CA HIS A 2 0.83 15.88 -14.04
C HIS A 2 0.34 14.46 -14.34
N ILE A 3 0.59 13.94 -15.55
CA ILE A 3 0.16 12.59 -15.93
C ILE A 3 0.81 11.50 -15.06
N TYR A 4 2.09 11.69 -14.67
CA TYR A 4 2.80 10.76 -13.79
C TYR A 4 2.21 10.74 -12.38
N ALA A 5 1.75 11.89 -11.88
CA ALA A 5 1.08 11.98 -10.57
C ALA A 5 -0.27 11.24 -10.59
N THR A 6 -1.03 11.37 -11.67
CA THR A 6 -2.29 10.63 -11.86
C THR A 6 -2.06 9.11 -11.90
N PHE A 7 -1.09 8.64 -12.69
CA PHE A 7 -0.74 7.22 -12.74
C PHE A 7 -0.19 6.69 -11.40
N ALA A 8 0.65 7.48 -10.71
CA ALA A 8 1.14 7.14 -9.38
C ALA A 8 -0.02 7.03 -8.37
N GLY A 9 -0.99 7.95 -8.44
CA GLY A 9 -2.20 7.91 -7.62
C GLY A 9 -3.02 6.64 -7.84
N VAL A 10 -3.29 6.29 -9.09
CA VAL A 10 -4.01 5.05 -9.45
C VAL A 10 -3.26 3.80 -8.95
N PHE A 11 -1.94 3.77 -9.14
CA PHE A 11 -1.10 2.66 -8.67
C PHE A 11 -1.17 2.51 -7.14
N LEU A 12 -1.03 3.61 -6.40
CA LEU A 12 -1.10 3.60 -4.93
C LEU A 12 -2.46 3.13 -4.42
N ILE A 13 -3.55 3.57 -5.05
CA ILE A 13 -4.91 3.11 -4.72
C ILE A 13 -5.04 1.61 -4.96
N ALA A 14 -4.66 1.13 -6.16
CA ALA A 14 -4.74 -0.30 -6.50
C ALA A 14 -3.90 -1.16 -5.55
N TYR A 15 -2.69 -0.70 -5.22
CA TYR A 15 -1.78 -1.35 -4.30
C TYR A 15 -2.32 -1.39 -2.87
N GLY A 16 -2.90 -0.29 -2.39
CA GLY A 16 -3.54 -0.24 -1.08
C GLY A 16 -4.78 -1.13 -0.97
N ILE A 17 -5.59 -1.23 -2.04
CA ILE A 17 -6.72 -2.18 -2.11
C ILE A 17 -6.20 -3.63 -2.05
N LEU A 18 -5.11 -3.94 -2.75
CA LEU A 18 -4.50 -5.27 -2.71
C LEU A 18 -4.03 -5.62 -1.28
N LEU A 19 -3.42 -4.67 -0.57
CA LEU A 19 -3.01 -4.80 0.82
C LEU A 19 -4.19 -5.07 1.77
N LEU A 20 -5.33 -4.39 1.55
CA LEU A 20 -6.54 -4.59 2.35
C LEU A 20 -7.19 -5.96 2.09
N ARG A 21 -7.28 -6.37 0.82
CA ARG A 21 -7.93 -7.62 0.41
C ARG A 21 -7.07 -8.84 0.72
N LYS A 22 -5.76 -8.72 0.57
CA LYS A 22 -4.81 -9.81 0.75
C LYS A 22 -3.59 -9.33 1.55
N PRO A 23 -3.74 -9.00 2.85
CA PRO A 23 -2.62 -8.56 3.70
C PRO A 23 -1.51 -9.62 3.79
N ASN A 24 -1.87 -10.88 3.57
CA ASN A 24 -1.01 -12.05 3.65
C ASN A 24 -0.13 -12.23 2.39
N LEU A 25 -0.42 -11.53 1.29
CA LEU A 25 0.34 -11.64 0.03
C LEU A 25 1.77 -11.14 0.20
N PHE A 26 1.95 -10.11 1.03
CA PHE A 26 3.26 -9.55 1.37
C PHE A 26 4.08 -10.43 2.33
N ARG A 27 3.40 -11.27 3.12
CA ARG A 27 4.04 -12.31 3.93
C ARG A 27 4.77 -13.34 3.04
N ARG A 28 4.24 -13.59 1.83
CA ARG A 28 4.83 -14.52 0.84
C ARG A 28 5.88 -13.87 -0.07
N GLY A 29 5.71 -12.61 -0.50
CA GLY A 29 6.59 -11.97 -1.50
C GLY A 29 7.84 -11.28 -0.94
N MET A 30 7.67 -10.22 -0.14
CA MET A 30 8.79 -9.44 0.41
C MET A 30 9.41 -10.08 1.66
N TRP A 31 8.60 -10.80 2.44
CA TRP A 31 8.98 -11.21 3.79
C TRP A 31 9.58 -12.62 3.90
N MET A 32 9.62 -13.39 2.80
CA MET A 32 10.50 -14.57 2.73
C MET A 32 11.99 -14.18 2.78
N LYS A 33 12.35 -12.93 2.42
CA LYS A 33 13.73 -12.42 2.55
C LYS A 33 14.03 -11.75 3.89
N THR A 34 13.02 -11.33 4.64
CA THR A 34 13.17 -10.57 5.90
C THR A 34 12.61 -11.36 7.09
N GLY A 35 13.28 -12.47 7.44
CA GLY A 35 12.92 -13.31 8.60
C GLY A 35 12.95 -12.60 9.96
N ILE A 36 13.54 -11.40 10.04
CA ILE A 36 13.65 -10.59 11.27
C ILE A 36 12.28 -10.03 11.69
N ALA A 37 11.50 -9.55 10.72
CA ALA A 37 10.27 -8.84 11.05
C ALA A 37 9.12 -9.82 11.37
N GLN A 38 9.17 -11.07 10.87
CA GLN A 38 8.25 -12.15 11.26
C GLN A 38 8.45 -12.63 12.71
N ARG A 39 9.67 -12.51 13.27
CA ARG A 39 9.94 -12.90 14.67
C ARG A 39 9.41 -11.88 15.69
N ASN A 40 9.33 -10.60 15.31
CA ASN A 40 8.99 -9.52 16.25
C ASN A 40 7.51 -9.11 16.22
N LEU A 41 6.77 -9.43 15.16
CA LEU A 41 5.34 -9.10 15.04
C LEU A 41 4.50 -10.36 15.03
N SER A 42 3.53 -10.44 15.97
CA SER A 42 2.51 -11.48 15.92
C SER A 42 1.77 -11.44 14.57
N PRO A 43 1.26 -12.57 14.06
CA PRO A 43 0.52 -12.60 12.80
C PRO A 43 -0.63 -11.58 12.75
N GLU A 44 -1.28 -11.34 13.88
CA GLU A 44 -2.35 -10.35 14.05
C GLU A 44 -1.84 -8.91 13.92
N ALA A 45 -0.73 -8.59 14.59
CA ALA A 45 -0.13 -7.26 14.51
C ALA A 45 0.34 -6.95 13.08
N TYR A 46 0.87 -7.95 12.37
CA TYR A 46 1.24 -7.82 10.97
C TYR A 46 0.02 -7.56 10.07
N ILE A 47 -1.08 -8.28 10.25
CA ILE A 47 -2.32 -8.04 9.46
C ILE A 47 -2.84 -6.63 9.71
N LYS A 48 -2.83 -6.18 10.96
CA LYS A 48 -3.25 -4.83 11.34
C LYS A 48 -2.35 -3.76 10.70
N TYR A 49 -1.03 -3.97 10.74
CA TYR A 49 -0.06 -3.10 10.07
C TYR A 49 -0.28 -3.06 8.56
N ALA A 50 -0.36 -4.21 7.89
CA ALA A 50 -0.55 -4.29 6.44
C ALA A 50 -1.86 -3.61 6.00
N ARG A 51 -2.93 -3.76 6.77
CA ARG A 51 -4.19 -3.04 6.53
C ARG A 51 -4.02 -1.53 6.72
N GLY A 52 -3.33 -1.10 7.77
CA GLY A 52 -3.02 0.32 8.00
C GLY A 52 -2.21 0.93 6.86
N VAL A 53 -1.16 0.24 6.40
CA VAL A 53 -0.37 0.64 5.22
C VAL A 53 -1.25 0.67 3.97
N GLY A 54 -2.19 -0.27 3.81
CA GLY A 54 -3.15 -0.27 2.72
C GLY A 54 -4.05 0.97 2.70
N VAL A 55 -4.64 1.32 3.85
CA VAL A 55 -5.45 2.56 3.99
C VAL A 55 -4.61 3.80 3.70
N PHE A 56 -3.40 3.87 4.24
CA PHE A 56 -2.48 4.99 4.00
C PHE A 56 -2.15 5.15 2.51
N ASN A 57 -1.85 4.05 1.81
CA ASN A 57 -1.59 4.08 0.37
C ASN A 57 -2.81 4.55 -0.43
N ILE A 58 -4.02 4.12 -0.05
CA ILE A 58 -5.26 4.60 -0.71
C ILE A 58 -5.42 6.10 -0.50
N ALA A 59 -5.29 6.59 0.74
CA ALA A 59 -5.43 8.02 1.04
C ALA A 59 -4.41 8.87 0.28
N LEU A 60 -3.15 8.44 0.27
CA LEU A 60 -2.09 9.12 -0.46
C LEU A 60 -2.33 9.06 -1.97
N GLY A 61 -2.75 7.91 -2.49
CA GLY A 61 -3.06 7.73 -3.91
C GLY A 61 -4.23 8.60 -4.38
N ILE A 62 -5.26 8.77 -3.56
CA ILE A 62 -6.36 9.72 -3.83
C ILE A 62 -5.82 11.15 -3.89
N ALA A 63 -4.98 11.56 -2.93
CA ALA A 63 -4.40 12.90 -2.93
C ALA A 63 -3.56 13.17 -4.19
N PHE A 64 -2.73 12.20 -4.61
CA PHE A 64 -1.93 12.31 -5.84
C PHE A 64 -2.79 12.30 -7.10
N PHE A 65 -3.85 11.49 -7.14
CA PHE A 65 -4.78 11.46 -8.27
C PHE A 65 -5.52 12.79 -8.42
N VAL A 66 -6.09 13.31 -7.31
CA VAL A 66 -6.78 14.60 -7.27
C VAL A 66 -5.81 15.71 -7.68
N TRP A 67 -4.63 15.79 -7.07
CA TRP A 67 -3.63 16.79 -7.43
C TRP A 67 -3.25 16.71 -8.92
N GLY A 68 -2.92 15.51 -9.42
CA GLY A 68 -2.54 15.30 -10.82
C GLY A 68 -3.66 15.59 -11.82
N PHE A 69 -4.92 15.40 -11.43
CA PHE A 69 -6.09 15.68 -12.25
C PHE A 69 -6.46 17.17 -12.29
N PHE A 70 -6.43 17.86 -11.14
CA PHE A 70 -6.83 19.28 -11.05
C PHE A 70 -5.73 20.26 -11.44
N THR A 71 -4.47 19.81 -11.52
CA THR A 71 -3.34 20.64 -11.98
C THR A 71 -2.97 20.38 -13.44
N HIS A 72 -3.82 19.64 -14.17
CA HIS A 72 -3.59 19.21 -15.54
C HIS A 72 -4.03 20.22 -16.60
#